data_AF-Q6NTW2-F1
#
_entry.id   AF-Q6NTW2-F1
#
_cell.length_a   1.000
_cell.length_b   1.000
_cell.length_c   1.000
_cell.angle_alpha   90.00
_cell.angle_beta   90.00
_cell.angle_gamma   90.00
#
_symmetry.space_group_name_H-M   'P 1'
#
loop_
_entity.id
_entity.type
_entity.pdbx_description
1 polymer ?
#
loop_
_entity_poly.entity_id
_entity_poly.type
_entity_poly.pdbx_seq_one_letter_code
_entity_poly.pdbx_strand_id
1 'polypeptide(L)'
;MLIKAKMDATMEENVQIDHMSLLKQFEHLDPQNQHTFEARDLELLIQAATKDLENYDAARHEEFKRYEMMKEHERREYLKSLDEEKRKMEEAHYEEMKKKHREHPKVNVPGSMDQLKEVWEETDGLDPNEFNPKTFFKLHDTNGDGVLDEQELEALFTKELEKVYDPKNEEDDMVEMEEERLRMREHVMKNVDTNQDRLVTLDEFLKSTERKEFNEADGWETVDETQIYIEEELRRFEQELSAQESALNQRAEELRKEHEQLQQQQIELNAQKKEYHQAVLQMEQKKAQQTGAEAAAGPNGELKFQPEAPHAESENVKAVEEQPKPVEQQQKTEVHPGAPGEADHQVGQKEPEVPHSQGQDQQAHPGQS
;
A
#
# COMPACT_ATOMS: atom_id res chain seq x y z
N MET A 1 -15.78 -8.24 -11.91
CA MET A 1 -16.99 -8.75 -12.59
C MET A 1 -17.44 -7.88 -13.77
N LEU A 2 -17.45 -6.54 -13.66
CA LEU A 2 -17.72 -5.61 -14.77
C LEU A 2 -16.89 -5.85 -16.05
N ILE A 3 -15.59 -6.13 -15.88
CA ILE A 3 -14.69 -6.44 -16.99
C ILE A 3 -15.14 -7.71 -17.71
N LYS A 4 -15.60 -8.73 -16.97
CA LYS A 4 -16.12 -9.98 -17.54
C LYS A 4 -17.42 -9.74 -18.30
N ALA A 5 -18.36 -8.99 -17.73
CA ALA A 5 -19.61 -8.63 -18.41
C ALA A 5 -19.39 -7.80 -19.68
N LYS A 6 -18.41 -6.88 -19.66
CA LYS A 6 -17.99 -6.12 -20.86
C LYS A 6 -17.37 -7.03 -21.92
N MET A 7 -16.51 -7.97 -21.52
CA MET A 7 -15.91 -8.95 -22.44
C MET A 7 -16.97 -9.85 -23.08
N ASP A 8 -17.90 -10.38 -22.28
CA ASP A 8 -19.01 -11.23 -22.73
C ASP A 8 -19.93 -10.50 -23.72
N ALA A 9 -20.21 -9.20 -23.49
CA ALA A 9 -21.01 -8.36 -24.40
C ALA A 9 -20.31 -8.08 -25.74
N THR A 10 -18.97 -8.14 -25.77
CA THR A 10 -18.17 -7.88 -26.97
C THR A 10 -17.79 -9.14 -27.74
N MET A 11 -17.87 -10.34 -27.14
CA MET A 11 -17.28 -11.55 -27.73
C MET A 11 -18.23 -12.49 -28.47
N GLU A 12 -19.56 -12.46 -28.30
CA GLU A 12 -20.45 -13.36 -29.08
C GLU A 12 -21.85 -12.78 -29.34
N GLU A 13 -22.29 -12.79 -30.62
CA GLU A 13 -23.64 -12.36 -31.08
C GLU A 13 -24.82 -13.18 -30.51
N ASN A 14 -24.60 -14.12 -29.58
CA ASN A 14 -25.63 -15.04 -29.10
C ASN A 14 -25.63 -15.33 -27.58
N VAL A 15 -24.86 -14.59 -26.77
CA VAL A 15 -25.03 -14.65 -25.31
C VAL A 15 -26.12 -13.67 -24.92
N GLN A 16 -27.32 -14.17 -24.61
CA GLN A 16 -28.33 -13.40 -23.90
C GLN A 16 -27.81 -13.12 -22.49
N ILE A 17 -26.97 -12.09 -22.36
CA ILE A 17 -26.66 -11.52 -21.06
C ILE A 17 -28.00 -11.03 -20.53
N ASP A 18 -28.47 -11.63 -19.45
CA ASP A 18 -29.64 -11.12 -18.76
C ASP A 18 -29.26 -9.78 -18.13
N HIS A 19 -29.37 -8.73 -18.95
CA HIS A 19 -29.13 -7.36 -18.56
C HIS A 19 -29.97 -6.99 -17.33
N MET A 20 -31.11 -7.66 -17.08
CA MET A 20 -31.91 -7.47 -15.87
C MET A 20 -31.20 -8.00 -14.63
N SER A 21 -30.60 -9.18 -14.71
CA SER A 21 -29.84 -9.75 -13.60
C SER A 21 -28.53 -9.01 -13.35
N LEU A 22 -27.89 -8.47 -14.39
CA LEU A 22 -26.69 -7.66 -14.27
C LEU A 22 -26.97 -6.26 -13.69
N LEU A 23 -28.05 -5.60 -14.15
CA LEU A 23 -28.43 -4.28 -13.64
C LEU A 23 -28.89 -4.35 -12.17
N LYS A 24 -29.54 -5.44 -11.77
CA LYS A 24 -29.88 -5.72 -10.36
C LYS A 24 -28.66 -5.90 -9.45
N GLN A 25 -27.46 -6.11 -10.00
CA GLN A 25 -26.23 -6.18 -9.20
C GLN A 25 -25.69 -4.78 -8.85
N PHE A 26 -26.15 -3.72 -9.51
CA PHE A 26 -25.78 -2.36 -9.17
C PHE A 26 -26.80 -1.80 -8.19
N GLU A 27 -26.39 -1.69 -6.92
CA GLU A 27 -27.22 -1.13 -5.84
C GLU A 27 -27.63 0.34 -6.11
N HIS A 28 -26.90 1.03 -7.01
CA HIS A 28 -27.06 2.45 -7.30
C HIS A 28 -27.90 2.80 -8.54
N LEU A 29 -28.55 1.82 -9.20
CA LEU A 29 -29.40 2.07 -10.36
C LEU A 29 -30.86 1.75 -10.06
N ASP A 30 -31.77 2.64 -10.44
CA ASP A 30 -33.21 2.46 -10.28
C ASP A 30 -33.71 1.35 -11.23
N PRO A 31 -34.24 0.24 -10.68
CA PRO A 31 -34.77 -0.85 -11.50
C PRO A 31 -35.97 -0.43 -12.35
N GLN A 32 -36.65 0.67 -12.04
CA GLN A 32 -37.79 1.20 -12.80
C GLN A 32 -37.37 2.04 -14.00
N ASN A 33 -36.17 2.63 -14.00
CA ASN A 33 -35.68 3.47 -15.10
C ASN A 33 -34.26 3.11 -15.54
N GLN A 34 -34.17 2.01 -16.28
CA GLN A 34 -32.89 1.39 -16.64
C GLN A 34 -32.19 2.00 -17.86
N HIS A 35 -32.79 3.02 -18.49
CA HIS A 35 -32.33 3.55 -19.80
C HIS A 35 -31.84 4.98 -19.73
N THR A 36 -32.01 5.66 -18.60
CA THR A 36 -31.51 7.02 -18.35
C THR A 36 -31.11 7.16 -16.89
N PHE A 37 -29.98 7.82 -16.63
CA PHE A 37 -29.58 8.18 -15.28
C PHE A 37 -30.36 9.41 -14.81
N GLU A 38 -31.19 9.24 -13.80
CA GLU A 38 -32.04 10.28 -13.22
C GLU A 38 -31.60 10.68 -11.81
N ALA A 39 -32.29 11.66 -11.22
CA ALA A 39 -32.01 12.13 -9.87
C ALA A 39 -32.08 11.00 -8.82
N ARG A 40 -32.93 9.99 -9.05
CA ARG A 40 -33.05 8.83 -8.15
C ARG A 40 -31.81 7.94 -8.21
N ASP A 41 -31.23 7.73 -9.40
CA ASP A 41 -29.98 6.98 -9.55
C ASP A 41 -28.82 7.70 -8.85
N LEU A 42 -28.78 9.04 -8.94
CA LEU A 42 -27.79 9.84 -8.22
C LEU A 42 -27.91 9.67 -6.70
N GLU A 43 -29.13 9.71 -6.16
CA GLU A 43 -29.37 9.48 -4.73
C GLU A 43 -28.92 8.07 -4.29
N LEU A 44 -29.24 7.05 -5.08
CA LEU A 44 -28.82 5.67 -4.80
C LEU A 44 -27.30 5.50 -4.93
N LEU A 45 -26.65 6.22 -5.86
CA LEU A 45 -25.19 6.24 -6.01
C LEU A 45 -24.50 6.87 -4.82
N ILE A 46 -25.01 8.00 -4.33
CA ILE A 46 -24.49 8.64 -3.12
C ILE A 46 -24.63 7.69 -1.92
N GLN A 47 -25.82 7.09 -1.73
CA GLN A 47 -26.05 6.12 -0.65
C GLN A 47 -25.12 4.90 -0.73
N ALA A 48 -24.91 4.37 -1.93
CA ALA A 48 -23.98 3.27 -2.14
C ALA A 48 -22.53 3.67 -1.84
N ALA A 49 -22.09 4.85 -2.29
CA ALA A 49 -20.75 5.36 -2.02
C ALA A 49 -20.52 5.62 -0.52
N THR A 50 -21.49 6.22 0.18
CA THR A 50 -21.44 6.43 1.64
C THR A 50 -21.31 5.09 2.38
N LYS A 51 -22.12 4.09 1.99
CA LYS A 51 -22.06 2.75 2.56
C LYS A 51 -20.74 2.03 2.26
N ASP A 52 -20.19 2.19 1.05
CA ASP A 52 -18.90 1.61 0.69
C ASP A 52 -17.77 2.21 1.55
N LEU A 53 -17.83 3.51 1.81
CA LEU A 53 -16.88 4.17 2.71
C LEU A 53 -17.05 3.73 4.17
N GLU A 54 -18.29 3.55 4.66
CA GLU A 54 -18.53 3.00 6.01
C GLU A 54 -17.98 1.57 6.14
N ASN A 55 -18.15 0.75 5.10
CA ASN A 55 -17.58 -0.59 5.07
C ASN A 55 -16.05 -0.56 5.03
N TYR A 56 -15.46 0.43 4.37
CA TYR A 56 -14.01 0.62 4.35
C TYR A 56 -13.48 0.94 5.75
N ASP A 57 -14.15 1.85 6.47
CA ASP A 57 -13.80 2.20 7.84
C ASP A 57 -13.95 0.98 8.77
N ALA A 58 -15.07 0.26 8.68
CA ALA A 58 -15.30 -0.97 9.46
C ALA A 58 -14.24 -2.05 9.17
N ALA A 59 -13.85 -2.23 7.91
CA ALA A 59 -12.79 -3.17 7.54
C ALA A 59 -11.44 -2.76 8.13
N ARG A 60 -11.16 -1.46 8.21
CA ARG A 60 -9.94 -0.93 8.81
C ARG A 60 -9.90 -1.15 10.31
N HIS A 61 -11.00 -0.93 11.04
CA HIS A 61 -11.13 -1.29 12.46
C HIS A 61 -10.89 -2.80 12.69
N GLU A 62 -11.41 -3.66 11.81
CA GLU A 62 -11.16 -5.10 11.88
C GLU A 62 -9.70 -5.47 11.62
N GLU A 63 -9.04 -4.80 10.67
CA GLU A 63 -7.62 -4.98 10.37
C GLU A 63 -6.74 -4.53 11.54
N PHE A 64 -7.03 -3.36 12.10
CA PHE A 64 -6.34 -2.85 13.28
C PHE A 64 -6.51 -3.77 14.50
N LYS A 65 -7.73 -4.29 14.72
CA LYS A 65 -7.97 -5.30 15.75
C LYS A 65 -7.14 -6.58 15.53
N ARG A 66 -6.99 -7.04 14.29
CA ARG A 66 -6.12 -8.19 13.97
C ARG A 66 -4.64 -7.86 14.18
N TYR A 67 -4.22 -6.65 13.83
CA TYR A 67 -2.87 -6.15 14.05
C TYR A 67 -2.51 -6.21 15.54
N GLU A 68 -3.37 -5.67 16.40
CA GLU A 68 -3.16 -5.66 17.85
C GLU A 68 -3.15 -7.08 18.45
N MET A 69 -4.04 -7.97 17.98
CA MET A 69 -4.01 -9.38 18.38
C MET A 69 -2.73 -10.09 17.92
N MET A 70 -2.22 -9.77 16.72
CA MET A 70 -0.97 -10.33 16.19
C MET A 70 0.24 -9.85 16.99
N LYS A 71 0.32 -8.55 17.29
CA LYS A 71 1.36 -7.94 18.12
C LYS A 71 1.45 -8.59 19.50
N GLU A 72 0.30 -8.79 20.17
CA GLU A 72 0.26 -9.48 21.47
C GLU A 72 0.58 -10.98 21.34
N HIS A 73 0.15 -11.66 20.28
CA HIS A 73 0.51 -13.06 20.02
C HIS A 73 2.03 -13.24 19.86
N GLU A 74 2.67 -12.43 19.01
CA GLU A 74 4.11 -12.45 18.79
C GLU A 74 4.88 -12.18 20.08
N ARG A 75 4.43 -11.21 20.88
CA ARG A 75 4.97 -10.93 22.20
C ARG A 75 4.87 -12.16 23.12
N ARG A 76 3.73 -12.84 23.18
CA ARG A 76 3.54 -14.05 24.00
C ARG A 76 4.45 -15.19 23.54
N GLU A 77 4.59 -15.41 22.24
CA GLU A 77 5.49 -16.44 21.70
C GLU A 77 6.96 -16.10 21.97
N TYR A 78 7.35 -14.84 21.82
CA TYR A 78 8.69 -14.38 22.17
C TYR A 78 9.01 -14.62 23.64
N LEU A 79 8.11 -14.25 24.56
CA LEU A 79 8.28 -14.47 26.01
C LEU A 79 8.35 -15.97 26.38
N LYS A 80 7.66 -16.85 25.64
CA LYS A 80 7.75 -18.31 25.82
C LYS A 80 9.12 -18.86 25.39
N SER A 81 9.75 -18.25 24.38
CA SER A 81 11.08 -18.65 23.90
C SER A 81 12.22 -18.26 24.85
N LEU A 82 11.98 -17.31 25.76
CA LEU A 82 12.97 -16.75 26.66
C LEU A 82 13.09 -17.50 28.01
N ASP A 83 14.31 -17.47 28.56
CA ASP A 83 14.62 -17.89 29.93
C ASP A 83 13.93 -17.00 30.98
N GLU A 84 13.73 -17.50 32.20
CA GLU A 84 13.00 -16.80 33.27
C GLU A 84 13.54 -15.40 33.62
N GLU A 85 14.87 -15.24 33.67
CA GLU A 85 15.48 -13.92 33.95
C GLU A 85 15.24 -12.93 32.82
N LYS A 86 15.38 -13.38 31.57
CA LYS A 86 15.17 -12.54 30.38
C LYS A 86 13.70 -12.17 30.22
N ARG A 87 12.78 -13.12 30.48
CA ARG A 87 11.33 -12.87 30.45
C ARG A 87 10.94 -11.73 31.37
N LYS A 88 11.45 -11.71 32.60
CA LYS A 88 11.18 -10.62 33.55
C LYS A 88 11.76 -9.27 33.11
N MET A 89 12.94 -9.28 32.49
CA MET A 89 13.54 -8.04 31.95
C MET A 89 12.69 -7.50 30.80
N GLU A 90 12.24 -8.36 29.89
CA GLU A 90 11.39 -7.98 28.75
C GLU A 90 10.02 -7.47 29.19
N GLU A 91 9.38 -8.15 30.16
CA GLU A 91 8.13 -7.68 30.74
C GLU A 91 8.28 -6.31 31.40
N ALA A 92 9.37 -6.08 32.15
CA ALA A 92 9.65 -4.79 32.75
C ALA A 92 9.93 -3.70 31.70
N HIS A 93 10.65 -4.02 30.64
CA HIS A 93 10.92 -3.11 29.53
C HIS A 93 9.61 -2.71 28.82
N TYR A 94 8.73 -3.68 28.56
CA TYR A 94 7.44 -3.43 27.93
C TYR A 94 6.54 -2.53 28.80
N GLU A 95 6.48 -2.76 30.11
CA GLU A 95 5.75 -1.88 31.03
C GLU A 95 6.37 -0.47 31.09
N GLU A 96 7.70 -0.35 30.97
CA GLU A 96 8.36 0.94 30.86
C GLU A 96 7.97 1.66 29.57
N MET A 97 7.96 0.97 28.42
CA MET A 97 7.54 1.56 27.13
C MET A 97 6.08 2.01 27.19
N LYS A 98 5.18 1.19 27.72
CA LYS A 98 3.77 1.58 27.92
C LYS A 98 3.63 2.81 28.80
N LYS A 99 4.44 2.90 29.86
CA LYS A 99 4.42 4.06 30.75
C LYS A 99 4.93 5.32 30.05
N LYS A 100 5.98 5.22 29.24
CA LYS A 100 6.49 6.34 28.44
C LYS A 100 5.46 6.84 27.44
N HIS A 101 4.82 5.93 26.70
CA HIS A 101 3.80 6.28 25.73
C HIS A 101 2.63 7.03 26.37
N ARG A 102 2.15 6.57 27.54
CA ARG A 102 1.09 7.25 28.32
C ARG A 102 1.48 8.61 28.89
N GLU A 103 2.77 8.93 28.95
CA GLU A 103 3.26 10.21 29.42
C GLU A 103 3.26 11.24 28.29
N HIS A 104 2.07 11.66 27.87
CA HIS A 104 1.89 12.68 26.84
C HIS A 104 1.10 13.90 27.37
N PRO A 105 1.21 15.08 26.72
CA PRO A 105 0.33 16.21 26.99
C PRO A 105 -1.15 15.83 26.79
N LYS A 106 -2.06 16.52 27.49
CA LYS A 106 -3.51 16.28 27.32
C LYS A 106 -3.89 16.45 25.85
N VAL A 107 -4.56 15.43 25.31
CA VAL A 107 -5.18 15.48 23.98
C VAL A 107 -6.58 16.05 24.13
N ASN A 108 -6.90 17.04 23.30
CA ASN A 108 -8.22 17.65 23.29
C ASN A 108 -9.21 16.76 22.51
N VAL A 109 -10.49 16.84 22.84
CA VAL A 109 -11.51 16.09 22.09
C VAL A 109 -11.60 16.63 20.67
N PRO A 110 -11.62 15.77 19.64
CA PRO A 110 -11.79 16.17 18.25
C PRO A 110 -13.03 17.03 18.04
N GLY A 111 -12.85 18.19 17.41
CA GLY A 111 -13.93 19.15 17.17
C GLY A 111 -14.34 19.99 18.37
N SER A 112 -13.64 19.89 19.51
CA SER A 112 -13.84 20.78 20.67
C SER A 112 -13.25 22.17 20.45
N MET A 113 -13.72 23.16 21.22
CA MET A 113 -13.22 24.53 21.14
C MET A 113 -11.71 24.62 21.37
N ASP A 114 -11.19 23.84 22.33
CA ASP A 114 -9.78 23.85 22.69
C ASP A 114 -8.92 23.33 21.53
N GLN A 115 -9.33 22.21 20.92
CA GLN A 115 -8.66 21.64 19.74
C GLN A 115 -8.65 22.61 18.56
N LEU A 116 -9.80 23.22 18.23
CA LEU A 116 -9.87 24.14 17.09
C LEU A 116 -9.07 25.44 17.32
N LYS A 117 -9.04 25.94 18.57
CA LYS A 117 -8.20 27.09 18.91
C LYS A 117 -6.71 26.78 18.83
N GLU A 118 -6.32 25.58 19.22
CA GLU A 118 -4.93 25.15 19.12
C GLU A 118 -4.50 25.08 17.66
N VAL A 119 -5.32 24.50 16.77
CA VAL A 119 -5.05 24.52 15.32
C VAL A 119 -4.97 25.95 14.80
N TRP A 120 -5.89 26.82 15.22
CA TRP A 120 -5.89 28.24 14.85
C TRP A 120 -4.64 29.00 15.30
N GLU A 121 -4.07 28.66 16.45
CA GLU A 121 -2.84 29.28 16.95
C GLU A 121 -1.59 28.69 16.28
N GLU A 122 -1.46 27.36 16.32
CA GLU A 122 -0.23 26.67 15.97
C GLU A 122 -0.08 26.41 14.48
N THR A 123 -1.18 26.08 13.79
CA THR A 123 -1.17 25.80 12.35
C THR A 123 -1.40 27.08 11.55
N ASP A 124 -2.39 27.89 11.93
CA ASP A 124 -2.74 29.10 11.18
C ASP A 124 -1.95 30.34 11.61
N GLY A 125 -1.30 30.32 12.79
CA GLY A 125 -0.52 31.45 13.29
C GLY A 125 -1.37 32.66 13.70
N LEU A 126 -2.62 32.44 14.09
CA LEU A 126 -3.60 33.48 14.42
C LEU A 126 -3.80 33.60 15.94
N ASP A 127 -4.24 34.77 16.41
CA ASP A 127 -4.44 35.01 17.85
C ASP A 127 -5.63 34.16 18.36
N PRO A 128 -5.43 33.32 19.42
CA PRO A 128 -6.50 32.53 20.03
C PRO A 128 -7.70 33.35 20.51
N ASN A 129 -7.48 34.61 20.90
CA ASN A 129 -8.54 35.51 21.38
C ASN A 129 -9.44 36.02 20.25
N GLU A 130 -8.97 35.94 19.00
CA GLU A 130 -9.72 36.32 17.80
C GLU A 130 -10.38 35.12 17.12
N PHE A 131 -10.38 33.95 17.77
CA PHE A 131 -10.97 32.73 17.23
C PHE A 131 -12.41 32.97 16.75
N ASN A 132 -12.64 32.65 15.48
CA ASN A 132 -13.95 32.75 14.85
C ASN A 132 -14.26 31.46 14.08
N PRO A 133 -15.29 30.70 14.47
CA PRO A 133 -15.56 29.39 13.86
C PRO A 133 -15.87 29.50 12.36
N LYS A 134 -16.51 30.59 11.91
CA LYS A 134 -16.80 30.79 10.49
C LYS A 134 -15.54 31.07 9.67
N THR A 135 -14.58 31.80 10.22
CA THR A 135 -13.29 32.03 9.55
C THR A 135 -12.46 30.75 9.58
N PHE A 136 -12.44 30.05 10.71
CA PHE A 136 -11.77 28.75 10.85
C PHE A 136 -12.24 27.76 9.78
N PHE A 137 -13.56 27.59 9.63
CA PHE A 137 -14.14 26.72 8.60
C PHE A 137 -13.62 27.06 7.20
N LYS A 138 -13.65 28.34 6.82
CA LYS A 138 -13.22 28.78 5.49
C LYS A 138 -11.73 28.64 5.24
N LEU A 139 -10.93 28.63 6.30
CA LEU A 139 -9.49 28.47 6.19
C LEU A 139 -9.10 27.01 5.95
N HIS A 140 -9.91 26.09 6.46
CA HIS A 140 -9.71 24.65 6.37
C HIS A 140 -10.54 23.96 5.29
N ASP A 141 -11.51 24.66 4.69
CA ASP A 141 -12.07 24.37 3.37
C ASP A 141 -11.00 24.68 2.32
N THR A 142 -10.07 23.75 2.16
CA THR A 142 -8.84 23.92 1.37
C THR A 142 -9.14 23.99 -0.12
N ASN A 143 -10.18 23.29 -0.56
CA ASN A 143 -10.59 23.22 -1.95
C ASN A 143 -11.62 24.33 -2.32
N GLY A 144 -12.25 24.97 -1.32
CA GLY A 144 -13.18 26.09 -1.47
C GLY A 144 -14.59 25.70 -1.93
N ASP A 145 -15.00 24.45 -1.74
CA ASP A 145 -16.31 23.94 -2.18
C ASP A 145 -17.44 24.20 -1.16
N GLY A 146 -17.11 24.72 0.02
CA GLY A 146 -18.04 25.13 1.05
C GLY A 146 -18.49 24.01 2.00
N VAL A 147 -17.87 22.83 1.91
CA VAL A 147 -18.01 21.73 2.86
C VAL A 147 -16.63 21.34 3.41
N LEU A 148 -16.60 20.64 4.54
CA LEU A 148 -15.38 19.97 5.00
C LEU A 148 -15.56 18.48 4.78
N ASP A 149 -14.66 17.91 3.99
CA ASP A 149 -14.61 16.47 3.80
C ASP A 149 -13.77 15.76 4.87
N GLU A 150 -13.66 14.44 4.75
CA GLU A 150 -12.93 13.59 5.69
C GLU A 150 -11.45 13.94 5.79
N GLN A 151 -10.83 14.28 4.66
CA GLN A 151 -9.40 14.56 4.59
C GLN A 151 -9.10 15.91 5.23
N GLU A 152 -9.98 16.89 5.00
CA GLU A 152 -9.90 18.21 5.60
C GLU A 152 -10.12 18.15 7.12
N LEU A 153 -11.06 17.33 7.59
CA LEU A 153 -11.25 17.08 9.02
C LEU A 153 -10.04 16.35 9.64
N GLU A 154 -9.56 15.29 8.98
CA GLU A 154 -8.40 14.51 9.44
C GLU A 154 -7.14 15.38 9.60
N ALA A 155 -6.95 16.37 8.72
CA ALA A 155 -5.82 17.29 8.79
C ALA A 155 -5.82 18.09 10.10
N LEU A 156 -6.99 18.42 10.66
CA LEU A 156 -7.14 19.16 11.92
C LEU A 156 -6.61 18.38 13.13
N PHE A 157 -6.57 17.05 13.04
CA PHE A 157 -6.17 16.19 14.16
C PHE A 157 -4.67 16.02 14.26
N THR A 158 -3.91 16.40 13.22
CA THR A 158 -2.45 16.20 13.17
C THR A 158 -1.75 16.74 14.41
N LYS A 159 -2.11 17.94 14.88
CA LYS A 159 -1.52 18.54 16.07
C LYS A 159 -1.83 17.82 17.37
N GLU A 160 -3.05 17.29 17.49
CA GLU A 160 -3.43 16.49 18.64
C GLU A 160 -2.71 15.14 18.65
N LEU A 161 -2.55 14.50 17.50
CA LEU A 161 -1.86 13.22 17.35
C LEU A 161 -0.35 13.35 17.58
N GLU A 162 0.28 14.45 17.14
CA GLU A 162 1.70 14.76 17.36
C GLU A 162 2.08 14.88 18.86
N LYS A 163 1.10 15.08 19.76
CA LYS A 163 1.34 15.08 21.21
C LYS A 163 1.62 13.69 21.77
N VAL A 164 1.04 12.66 21.15
CA VAL A 164 1.03 11.28 21.63
C VAL A 164 2.02 10.42 20.85
N TYR A 165 2.16 10.66 19.55
CA TYR A 165 2.91 9.79 18.65
C TYR A 165 4.03 10.57 17.95
N ASP A 166 5.29 10.19 18.21
CA ASP A 166 6.46 10.62 17.43
C ASP A 166 7.05 9.42 16.67
N PRO A 167 7.14 9.46 15.32
CA PRO A 167 7.77 8.40 14.53
C PRO A 167 9.22 8.07 14.88
N LYS A 168 9.90 8.91 15.68
CA LYS A 168 11.27 8.70 16.15
C LYS A 168 11.37 7.93 17.45
N ASN A 169 10.27 7.81 18.19
CA ASN A 169 10.16 7.06 19.42
C ASN A 169 9.84 5.60 19.09
N GLU A 170 10.40 4.66 19.85
CA GLU A 170 10.17 3.21 19.61
C GLU A 170 8.89 2.71 20.30
N GLU A 171 8.45 3.44 21.32
CA GLU A 171 7.23 3.20 22.06
C GLU A 171 5.96 3.63 21.30
N ASP A 172 6.12 4.49 20.28
CA ASP A 172 5.00 5.09 19.57
C ASP A 172 4.72 4.32 18.27
N ASP A 173 3.52 3.74 18.20
CA ASP A 173 3.09 2.96 17.04
C ASP A 173 2.33 3.83 16.04
N MET A 174 2.90 3.98 14.84
CA MET A 174 2.28 4.78 13.77
C MET A 174 0.99 4.17 13.23
N VAL A 175 0.79 2.86 13.36
CA VAL A 175 -0.47 2.21 12.99
C VAL A 175 -1.56 2.59 13.99
N GLU A 176 -1.23 2.65 15.28
CA GLU A 176 -2.13 3.15 16.32
C GLU A 176 -2.47 4.63 16.09
N MET A 177 -1.51 5.45 15.67
CA MET A 177 -1.76 6.86 15.31
C MET A 177 -2.79 7.00 14.17
N GLU A 178 -2.68 6.17 13.13
CA GLU A 178 -3.62 6.20 12.00
C GLU A 178 -5.02 5.74 12.41
N GLU A 179 -5.11 4.70 13.25
CA GLU A 179 -6.41 4.29 13.82
C GLU A 179 -7.02 5.40 14.67
N GLU A 180 -6.20 6.04 15.51
CA GLU A 180 -6.66 7.14 16.36
C GLU A 180 -7.23 8.28 15.50
N ARG A 181 -6.57 8.63 14.40
CA ARG A 181 -7.08 9.61 13.45
C ARG A 181 -8.48 9.27 12.93
N LEU A 182 -8.74 8.00 12.63
CA LEU A 182 -10.06 7.54 12.17
C LEU A 182 -11.10 7.62 13.30
N ARG A 183 -10.74 7.20 14.53
CA ARG A 183 -11.61 7.34 15.71
C ARG A 183 -11.99 8.81 15.94
N MET A 184 -11.02 9.71 15.81
CA MET A 184 -11.25 11.15 15.91
C MET A 184 -12.19 11.65 14.82
N ARG A 185 -11.97 11.26 13.56
CA ARG A 185 -12.85 11.61 12.44
C ARG A 185 -14.28 11.09 12.66
N GLU A 186 -14.44 9.83 13.00
CA GLU A 186 -15.76 9.22 13.25
C GLU A 186 -16.50 9.91 14.39
N HIS A 187 -15.76 10.29 15.44
CA HIS A 187 -16.31 11.07 16.54
C HIS A 187 -16.86 12.42 16.05
N VAL A 188 -16.08 13.16 15.25
CA VAL A 188 -16.53 14.45 14.69
C VAL A 188 -17.72 14.26 13.76
N MET A 189 -17.65 13.33 12.81
CA MET A 189 -18.74 13.06 11.86
C MET A 189 -20.03 12.72 12.60
N LYS A 190 -19.98 11.79 13.55
CA LYS A 190 -21.16 11.38 14.34
C LYS A 190 -21.81 12.54 15.11
N ASN A 191 -21.02 13.52 15.54
CA ASN A 191 -21.51 14.63 16.35
C ASN A 191 -21.93 15.85 15.52
N VAL A 192 -21.28 16.10 14.39
CA VAL A 192 -21.44 17.32 13.61
C VAL A 192 -22.28 17.10 12.34
N ASP A 193 -21.95 16.06 11.56
CA ASP A 193 -22.69 15.70 10.35
C ASP A 193 -24.08 15.18 10.75
N THR A 194 -25.10 16.00 10.47
CA THR A 194 -26.47 15.73 10.93
C THR A 194 -27.26 14.94 9.89
N ASN A 195 -26.90 15.07 8.60
CA ASN A 195 -27.59 14.42 7.50
C ASN A 195 -26.94 13.08 7.08
N GLN A 196 -25.75 12.77 7.64
CA GLN A 196 -24.98 11.55 7.41
C GLN A 196 -24.53 11.37 5.96
N ASP A 197 -24.20 12.48 5.28
CA ASP A 197 -23.65 12.45 3.92
C ASP A 197 -22.11 12.43 3.88
N ARG A 198 -21.45 12.34 5.05
CA ARG A 198 -19.99 12.36 5.24
C ARG A 198 -19.32 13.66 4.80
N LEU A 199 -20.09 14.75 4.73
CA LEU A 199 -19.59 16.09 4.50
C LEU A 199 -20.12 17.00 5.61
N VAL A 200 -19.28 17.92 6.08
CA VAL A 200 -19.68 18.88 7.11
C VAL A 200 -19.92 20.23 6.46
N THR A 201 -21.17 20.66 6.38
CA THR A 201 -21.51 22.01 5.91
C THR A 201 -21.16 23.08 6.95
N LEU A 202 -20.99 24.32 6.50
CA LEU A 202 -20.79 25.45 7.42
C LEU A 202 -21.92 25.59 8.45
N ASP A 203 -23.16 25.29 8.08
CA ASP A 203 -24.31 25.40 9.00
C ASP A 203 -24.25 24.31 10.08
N GLU A 204 -23.92 23.08 9.73
CA GLU A 204 -23.71 21.98 10.68
C GLU A 204 -22.56 22.26 11.63
N PHE A 205 -21.43 22.74 11.10
CA PHE A 205 -20.28 23.15 11.87
C PHE A 205 -20.62 24.28 12.86
N LEU A 206 -21.31 25.34 12.42
CA LEU A 206 -21.69 26.42 13.33
C LEU A 206 -22.66 25.94 14.41
N LYS A 207 -23.63 25.08 14.05
CA LYS A 207 -24.55 24.49 15.03
C LYS A 207 -23.84 23.60 16.05
N SER A 208 -22.77 22.89 15.66
CA SER A 208 -22.01 22.08 16.61
C SER A 208 -21.27 22.94 17.64
N THR A 209 -20.80 24.13 17.25
CA THR A 209 -20.12 25.08 18.16
C THR A 209 -21.03 25.64 19.25
N GLU A 210 -22.35 25.61 19.05
CA GLU A 210 -23.35 26.05 20.03
C GLU A 210 -23.65 24.97 21.11
N ARG A 211 -23.19 23.73 20.90
CA ARG A 211 -23.43 22.62 21.81
C ARG A 211 -22.53 22.73 23.06
N LYS A 212 -22.92 22.05 24.13
CA LYS A 212 -22.15 22.10 25.39
C LYS A 212 -20.86 21.31 25.28
N GLU A 213 -20.93 20.19 24.60
CA GLU A 213 -19.85 19.26 24.29
C GLU A 213 -18.69 19.96 23.56
N PHE A 214 -18.98 21.04 22.83
CA PHE A 214 -17.97 21.89 22.20
C PHE A 214 -17.10 22.64 23.22
N ASN A 215 -17.68 23.07 24.34
CA ASN A 215 -17.03 23.96 25.32
C ASN A 215 -16.55 23.23 26.59
N GLU A 216 -17.14 22.08 26.91
CA GLU A 216 -16.87 21.31 28.14
C GLU A 216 -16.49 19.88 27.77
N ALA A 217 -15.31 19.73 27.17
CA ALA A 217 -14.76 18.43 26.79
C ALA A 217 -13.67 17.97 27.78
N ASP A 218 -13.95 16.89 28.50
CA ASP A 218 -12.92 16.11 29.19
C ASP A 218 -11.97 15.52 28.12
N GLY A 219 -10.68 15.35 28.44
CA GLY A 219 -9.66 14.98 27.45
C GLY A 219 -9.98 13.71 26.64
N TRP A 220 -9.36 13.60 25.47
CA TRP A 220 -9.55 12.45 24.58
C TRP A 220 -8.84 11.20 25.13
N GLU A 221 -9.56 10.07 25.13
CA GLU A 221 -9.04 8.75 25.52
C GLU A 221 -8.40 8.07 24.30
N THR A 222 -7.09 7.91 24.35
CA THR A 222 -6.28 7.28 23.30
C THR A 222 -6.58 5.79 23.16
N VAL A 223 -6.17 5.22 22.03
CA VAL A 223 -6.46 3.85 21.63
C VAL A 223 -5.79 2.84 22.56
N ASP A 224 -4.64 3.16 23.14
CA ASP A 224 -3.93 2.32 24.11
C ASP A 224 -4.65 2.20 25.47
N GLU A 225 -5.50 3.17 25.80
CA GLU A 225 -6.38 3.16 26.98
C GLU A 225 -7.66 2.34 26.73
N THR A 226 -8.03 2.15 25.47
CA THR A 226 -9.25 1.44 25.06
C THR A 226 -8.98 -0.05 24.82
N GLN A 227 -9.83 -0.93 25.37
CA GLN A 227 -9.74 -2.37 25.11
C GLN A 227 -10.34 -2.73 23.74
N ILE A 228 -9.50 -2.99 22.72
CA ILE A 228 -9.92 -3.24 21.33
C ILE A 228 -10.42 -4.69 21.10
N TYR A 229 -9.82 -5.65 21.80
CA TYR A 229 -10.17 -7.08 21.71
C TYR A 229 -10.29 -7.71 23.09
N ILE A 230 -11.05 -8.80 23.21
CA ILE A 230 -11.12 -9.59 24.45
C ILE A 230 -10.23 -10.82 24.37
N GLU A 231 -9.82 -11.37 25.53
CA GLU A 231 -8.96 -12.56 25.59
C GLU A 231 -9.56 -13.78 24.85
N GLU A 232 -10.89 -13.90 24.80
CA GLU A 232 -11.54 -14.96 24.03
C GLU A 232 -11.35 -14.80 22.52
N GLU A 233 -11.32 -13.57 22.01
CA GLU A 233 -11.05 -13.28 20.60
C GLU A 233 -9.59 -13.56 20.26
N LEU A 234 -8.66 -13.11 21.12
CA LEU A 234 -7.24 -13.42 20.96
C LEU A 234 -7.01 -14.93 20.92
N ARG A 235 -7.62 -15.69 21.84
CA ARG A 235 -7.49 -17.16 21.84
C ARG A 235 -8.00 -17.80 20.54
N ARG A 236 -9.12 -17.30 19.98
CA ARG A 236 -9.64 -17.80 18.70
C ARG A 236 -8.69 -17.46 17.56
N PHE A 237 -8.15 -16.24 17.56
CA PHE A 237 -7.17 -15.78 16.59
C PHE A 237 -5.90 -16.64 16.62
N GLU A 238 -5.34 -16.92 17.80
CA GLU A 238 -4.17 -17.81 17.95
C GLU A 238 -4.46 -19.24 17.46
N GLN A 239 -5.67 -19.76 17.69
CA GLN A 239 -6.08 -21.07 17.19
C GLN A 239 -6.17 -21.09 15.66
N GLU A 240 -6.73 -20.04 15.06
CA GLU A 240 -6.80 -19.89 13.61
C GLU A 240 -5.41 -19.78 13.00
N LEU A 241 -4.53 -18.98 13.60
CA LEU A 241 -3.14 -18.80 13.14
C LEU A 241 -2.36 -20.13 13.18
N SER A 242 -2.47 -20.88 14.28
CA SER A 242 -1.84 -22.20 14.40
C SER A 242 -2.39 -23.22 13.39
N ALA A 243 -3.71 -23.19 13.13
CA ALA A 243 -4.31 -24.04 12.11
C ALA A 243 -3.83 -23.67 10.70
N GLN A 244 -3.72 -22.36 10.40
CA GLN A 244 -3.22 -21.84 9.13
C GLN A 244 -1.74 -22.20 8.93
N GLU A 245 -0.91 -22.05 9.96
CA GLU A 245 0.51 -22.44 9.92
C GLU A 245 0.67 -23.94 9.64
N SER A 246 -0.09 -24.79 10.33
CA SER A 246 -0.10 -26.23 10.09
C SER A 246 -0.51 -26.58 8.65
N ALA A 247 -1.55 -25.92 8.13
CA ALA A 247 -1.98 -26.11 6.75
C ALA A 247 -0.93 -25.66 5.72
N LEU A 248 -0.27 -24.52 5.98
CA LEU A 248 0.83 -24.03 5.13
C LEU A 248 2.04 -24.97 5.16
N ASN A 249 2.39 -25.49 6.33
CA ASN A 249 3.48 -26.46 6.47
C ASN A 249 3.18 -27.77 5.71
N GLN A 250 1.97 -28.30 5.81
CA GLN A 250 1.55 -29.47 5.03
C GLN A 250 1.63 -29.20 3.53
N ARG A 251 1.13 -28.06 3.07
CA ARG A 251 1.20 -27.67 1.66
C ARG A 251 2.64 -27.47 1.19
N ALA A 252 3.51 -26.92 2.03
CA ALA A 252 4.93 -26.76 1.72
C ALA A 252 5.64 -28.11 1.60
N GLU A 253 5.30 -29.09 2.44
CA GLU A 253 5.81 -30.46 2.32
C GLU A 253 5.31 -31.16 1.05
N GLU A 254 4.05 -30.98 0.68
CA GLU A 254 3.47 -31.51 -0.57
C GLU A 254 4.20 -30.93 -1.79
N LEU A 255 4.37 -29.61 -1.83
CA LEU A 255 5.11 -28.93 -2.91
C LEU A 255 6.56 -29.38 -2.99
N ARG A 256 7.22 -29.63 -1.84
CA ARG A 256 8.59 -30.18 -1.82
C ARG A 256 8.63 -31.58 -2.45
N LYS A 257 7.68 -32.45 -2.10
CA LYS A 257 7.59 -33.81 -2.68
C LYS A 257 7.31 -33.76 -4.18
N GLU A 258 6.40 -32.89 -4.61
CA GLU A 258 6.10 -32.69 -6.04
C GLU A 258 7.34 -32.19 -6.80
N HIS A 259 8.08 -31.23 -6.23
CA HIS A 259 9.31 -30.73 -6.81
C HIS A 259 10.38 -31.82 -6.96
N GLU A 260 10.57 -32.66 -5.94
CA GLU A 260 11.49 -33.81 -6.00
C GLU A 260 11.07 -34.83 -7.08
N GLN A 261 9.77 -35.11 -7.23
CA GLN A 261 9.26 -36.01 -8.25
C GLN A 261 9.47 -35.48 -9.67
N LEU A 262 9.17 -34.19 -9.89
CA LEU A 262 9.42 -33.54 -11.18
C LEU A 262 10.91 -33.52 -11.52
N GLN A 263 11.78 -33.31 -10.53
CA GLN A 263 13.22 -33.37 -10.72
C GLN A 263 13.68 -34.78 -11.13
N GLN A 264 13.15 -35.83 -10.51
CA GLN A 264 13.43 -37.22 -10.90
C GLN A 264 12.96 -37.51 -12.32
N GLN A 265 11.74 -37.12 -12.68
CA GLN A 265 11.20 -37.32 -14.02
C GLN A 265 12.02 -36.57 -15.09
N GLN A 266 12.53 -35.37 -14.76
CA GLN A 266 13.42 -34.62 -15.65
C GLN A 266 14.75 -35.34 -15.87
N ILE A 267 15.31 -35.97 -14.83
CA ILE A 267 16.54 -36.78 -14.94
C ILE A 267 16.29 -38.00 -15.83
N GLU A 268 15.18 -38.72 -15.62
CA GLU A 268 14.79 -39.88 -16.45
C GLU A 268 14.59 -39.50 -17.92
N LEU A 269 13.86 -38.41 -18.19
CA LEU A 269 13.62 -37.92 -19.55
C LEU A 269 14.93 -37.54 -20.24
N ASN A 270 15.86 -36.90 -19.52
CA ASN A 270 17.17 -36.56 -20.04
C ASN A 270 18.02 -37.80 -20.33
N ALA A 271 17.96 -38.83 -19.49
CA ALA A 271 18.62 -40.11 -19.73
C ALA A 271 18.04 -40.80 -20.98
N GLN A 272 16.71 -40.85 -21.11
CA GLN A 272 16.04 -41.43 -22.28
C GLN A 272 16.40 -40.69 -23.58
N LYS A 273 16.47 -39.36 -23.55
CA LYS A 273 16.93 -38.54 -24.70
C LYS A 273 18.37 -38.89 -25.10
N LYS A 274 19.27 -39.08 -24.13
CA LYS A 274 20.66 -39.48 -24.39
C LYS A 274 20.74 -40.88 -25.01
N GLU A 275 20.00 -41.85 -24.48
CA GLU A 275 19.93 -43.20 -25.06
C GLU A 275 19.39 -43.20 -26.48
N TYR A 276 18.30 -42.46 -26.72
CA TYR A 276 17.73 -42.32 -28.06
C TYR A 276 18.73 -41.71 -29.04
N HIS A 277 19.42 -40.64 -28.64
CA HIS A 277 20.45 -40.00 -29.46
C HIS A 277 21.60 -40.97 -29.79
N GLN A 278 22.05 -41.77 -28.81
CA GLN A 278 23.09 -42.77 -29.01
C GLN A 278 22.64 -43.89 -29.95
N ALA A 279 21.40 -44.35 -29.85
CA ALA A 279 20.82 -45.37 -30.73
C ALA A 279 20.72 -44.87 -32.18
N VAL A 280 20.29 -43.62 -32.39
CA VAL A 280 20.25 -42.98 -33.72
C VAL A 280 21.66 -42.94 -34.33
N LEU A 281 22.66 -42.54 -33.55
CA LEU A 281 24.06 -42.48 -34.02
C LEU A 281 24.60 -43.86 -34.44
N GLN A 282 24.30 -44.91 -33.67
CA GLN A 282 24.70 -46.29 -34.01
C GLN A 282 23.98 -46.81 -35.27
N MET A 283 22.71 -46.45 -35.45
CA MET A 283 21.95 -46.82 -36.65
C MET A 283 22.55 -46.16 -37.90
N GLU A 284 22.94 -44.89 -37.80
CA GLU A 284 23.60 -44.15 -38.86
C GLU A 284 24.96 -44.78 -39.23
N GLN A 285 25.77 -45.16 -38.24
CA GLN A 285 27.02 -45.89 -38.47
C GLN A 285 26.81 -47.25 -39.15
N LYS A 286 25.81 -48.04 -38.72
CA LYS A 286 25.48 -49.32 -39.36
C LYS A 286 24.99 -49.14 -40.80
N LYS A 287 24.20 -48.08 -41.07
CA LYS A 287 23.77 -47.74 -42.43
C LYS A 287 24.96 -47.38 -43.31
N ALA A 288 25.92 -46.60 -42.80
CA ALA A 288 27.16 -46.27 -43.51
C ALA A 288 28.00 -47.53 -43.83
N GLN A 289 28.04 -48.52 -42.93
CA GLN A 289 28.71 -49.80 -43.17
C GLN A 289 27.97 -50.71 -44.17
N GLN A 290 26.64 -50.70 -44.19
CA GLN A 290 25.84 -51.44 -45.18
C GLN A 290 25.88 -50.83 -46.58
N THR A 291 25.99 -49.51 -46.71
CA THR A 291 26.26 -48.84 -48.01
C THR A 291 27.70 -49.01 -48.49
N GLY A 292 28.57 -49.63 -47.69
CA GLY A 292 29.94 -49.98 -48.07
C GLY A 292 30.09 -51.32 -48.81
N ALA A 293 29.00 -52.10 -49.00
CA ALA A 293 29.05 -53.42 -49.65
C ALA A 293 28.58 -53.45 -51.13
N GLU A 294 28.03 -52.36 -51.67
CA GLU A 294 27.71 -52.25 -53.10
C GLU A 294 28.06 -50.85 -53.63
N ALA A 295 29.35 -50.62 -53.91
CA ALA A 295 29.77 -49.65 -54.91
C ALA A 295 31.23 -49.91 -55.32
N ALA A 296 31.41 -50.77 -56.32
CA ALA A 296 32.56 -50.66 -57.22
C ALA A 296 32.06 -50.75 -58.67
N ALA A 297 32.41 -49.69 -59.42
CA ALA A 297 32.43 -49.53 -60.88
C ALA A 297 31.20 -48.91 -61.58
N GLY A 298 31.43 -47.66 -62.05
CA GLY A 298 30.68 -47.01 -63.14
C GLY A 298 30.89 -45.49 -63.20
N PRO A 299 31.81 -44.96 -64.03
CA PRO A 299 32.12 -43.53 -64.14
C PRO A 299 31.29 -42.83 -65.24
N ASN A 300 31.16 -41.50 -65.14
CA ASN A 300 30.25 -40.55 -65.84
C ASN A 300 28.91 -40.38 -65.10
N GLY A 301 28.43 -39.20 -64.75
CA GLY A 301 28.82 -37.83 -65.08
C GLY A 301 27.58 -36.96 -64.85
N GLU A 302 27.72 -35.98 -63.96
CA GLU A 302 26.91 -34.75 -63.84
C GLU A 302 25.39 -34.82 -63.53
N LEU A 303 25.11 -34.63 -62.25
CA LEU A 303 24.36 -33.51 -61.65
C LEU A 303 23.60 -32.54 -62.59
N LYS A 304 22.29 -32.42 -62.34
CA LYS A 304 21.51 -31.16 -62.26
C LYS A 304 20.36 -31.46 -61.29
N PHE A 305 20.17 -30.74 -60.18
CA PHE A 305 19.79 -29.34 -60.13
C PHE A 305 20.29 -28.64 -58.84
N GLN A 306 20.93 -27.50 -59.03
CA GLN A 306 20.78 -26.24 -58.26
C GLN A 306 20.41 -25.16 -59.32
N PRO A 307 19.96 -23.92 -59.01
CA PRO A 307 20.01 -23.15 -57.74
C PRO A 307 18.64 -22.47 -57.41
N GLU A 308 18.41 -21.77 -56.29
CA GLU A 308 18.82 -20.37 -56.01
C GLU A 308 18.70 -19.98 -54.52
N ALA A 309 19.54 -19.03 -54.13
CA ALA A 309 19.76 -18.47 -52.78
C ALA A 309 18.99 -17.12 -52.61
N PRO A 310 19.41 -16.19 -51.72
CA PRO A 310 19.39 -16.19 -50.25
C PRO A 310 18.54 -15.02 -49.68
N HIS A 311 18.13 -15.09 -48.41
CA HIS A 311 17.97 -13.89 -47.58
C HIS A 311 18.28 -14.19 -46.11
N ALA A 312 19.20 -13.38 -45.56
CA ALA A 312 19.40 -13.09 -44.14
C ALA A 312 18.11 -12.49 -43.53
N GLU A 313 17.84 -12.53 -42.22
CA GLU A 313 18.64 -12.03 -41.10
C GLU A 313 18.32 -12.76 -39.77
N SER A 314 19.38 -12.86 -38.94
CA SER A 314 19.50 -12.70 -37.47
C SER A 314 18.35 -13.05 -36.50
N GLU A 315 18.55 -13.43 -35.25
CA GLU A 315 19.65 -13.77 -34.31
C GLU A 315 18.86 -14.25 -33.05
N ASN A 316 19.28 -15.18 -32.20
CA ASN A 316 20.38 -15.02 -31.25
C ASN A 316 20.59 -16.36 -30.48
N VAL A 317 21.75 -17.00 -30.63
CA VAL A 317 22.76 -17.33 -29.59
C VAL A 317 22.21 -17.55 -28.15
N LYS A 318 22.54 -18.56 -27.32
CA LYS A 318 23.47 -19.71 -27.29
C LYS A 318 23.01 -20.62 -26.12
N ALA A 319 23.26 -21.91 -26.26
CA ALA A 319 23.52 -22.78 -25.11
C ALA A 319 24.93 -22.51 -24.57
N VAL A 320 25.12 -22.52 -23.24
CA VAL A 320 26.34 -23.08 -22.64
C VAL A 320 25.94 -23.92 -21.42
N GLU A 321 26.31 -25.17 -21.53
CA GLU A 321 26.34 -26.27 -20.58
C GLU A 321 27.59 -26.10 -19.67
N GLU A 322 27.47 -26.18 -18.35
CA GLU A 322 28.25 -27.13 -17.52
C GLU A 322 27.99 -27.01 -16.00
N GLN A 323 27.60 -28.17 -15.47
CA GLN A 323 27.84 -28.83 -14.17
C GLN A 323 28.05 -28.05 -12.85
N PRO A 324 27.48 -28.59 -11.74
CA PRO A 324 27.64 -28.06 -10.38
C PRO A 324 28.76 -28.76 -9.60
N LYS A 325 29.38 -28.04 -8.65
CA LYS A 325 29.88 -28.49 -7.32
C LYS A 325 30.75 -27.39 -6.65
N PRO A 326 30.97 -27.43 -5.32
CA PRO A 326 30.02 -27.48 -4.21
C PRO A 326 30.31 -26.35 -3.17
N VAL A 327 29.47 -26.28 -2.14
CA VAL A 327 29.43 -25.30 -1.04
C VAL A 327 30.73 -25.16 -0.24
N GLU A 328 31.12 -23.93 0.15
CA GLU A 328 31.67 -23.65 1.49
C GLU A 328 31.45 -22.19 1.93
N GLN A 329 31.10 -22.04 3.21
CA GLN A 329 30.78 -20.80 3.93
C GLN A 329 31.98 -19.85 4.08
N GLN A 330 31.71 -18.53 4.10
CA GLN A 330 32.24 -17.65 5.15
C GLN A 330 31.50 -16.31 5.22
N GLN A 331 31.26 -15.91 6.47
CA GLN A 331 30.63 -14.69 6.97
C GLN A 331 31.30 -13.40 6.44
N LYS A 332 30.58 -12.29 6.29
CA LYS A 332 30.57 -11.13 7.23
C LYS A 332 29.96 -9.84 6.60
N THR A 333 29.02 -9.24 7.34
CA THR A 333 28.77 -7.79 7.60
C THR A 333 28.28 -6.79 6.53
N GLU A 334 27.39 -5.90 7.04
CA GLU A 334 26.91 -4.56 6.60
C GLU A 334 25.76 -4.55 5.57
N VAL A 335 24.50 -4.16 5.86
CA VAL A 335 23.87 -2.98 6.54
C VAL A 335 23.80 -1.72 5.64
N HIS A 336 22.60 -1.50 5.07
CA HIS A 336 21.92 -0.21 4.73
C HIS A 336 22.33 0.59 3.45
N PRO A 337 21.48 1.54 2.95
CA PRO A 337 20.53 1.28 1.86
C PRO A 337 20.75 2.22 0.64
N GLY A 338 20.24 1.82 -0.53
CA GLY A 338 20.35 2.60 -1.76
C GLY A 338 19.08 3.37 -2.11
N ALA A 339 19.10 4.68 -1.86
CA ALA A 339 18.50 5.70 -2.73
C ALA A 339 19.57 6.79 -2.93
N PRO A 340 19.81 7.26 -4.16
CA PRO A 340 19.23 8.56 -4.50
C PRO A 340 18.82 8.68 -5.98
N GLY A 341 17.69 9.33 -6.22
CA GLY A 341 17.24 9.76 -7.54
C GLY A 341 16.91 11.24 -7.53
N GLU A 342 17.95 12.10 -7.54
CA GLU A 342 17.84 13.49 -7.96
C GLU A 342 18.44 13.62 -9.36
N ALA A 343 17.66 14.18 -10.29
CA ALA A 343 18.14 14.59 -11.62
C ALA A 343 17.93 16.10 -11.78
N ASP A 344 19.04 16.81 -11.57
CA ASP A 344 19.61 17.89 -12.37
C ASP A 344 18.68 19.01 -12.89
N HIS A 345 18.73 20.15 -12.20
CA HIS A 345 18.45 21.47 -12.74
C HIS A 345 19.74 22.07 -13.33
N GLN A 346 19.69 22.41 -14.62
CA GLN A 346 20.76 23.08 -15.34
C GLN A 346 20.65 24.61 -15.18
N VAL A 347 21.50 25.22 -14.36
CA VAL A 347 21.64 26.68 -14.23
C VAL A 347 22.83 27.15 -15.07
N GLY A 348 22.53 27.93 -16.11
CA GLY A 348 23.50 28.61 -16.94
C GLY A 348 24.06 29.87 -16.27
N GLN A 349 25.38 29.96 -16.26
CA GLN A 349 26.16 31.13 -15.87
C GLN A 349 25.97 32.27 -16.90
N LYS A 350 25.73 33.50 -16.41
CA LYS A 350 26.02 34.74 -17.15
C LYS A 350 26.64 35.77 -16.20
N GLU A 351 27.80 36.24 -16.61
CA GLU A 351 28.58 37.35 -16.03
C GLU A 351 27.77 38.66 -16.00
N PRO A 352 28.04 39.57 -15.03
CA PRO A 352 27.56 40.93 -15.07
C PRO A 352 28.60 41.85 -15.75
N GLU A 353 28.17 42.48 -16.86
CA GLU A 353 28.86 43.62 -17.47
C GLU A 353 28.59 44.91 -16.69
N VAL A 354 29.66 45.68 -16.50
CA VAL A 354 29.71 47.03 -15.94
C VAL A 354 29.09 48.03 -16.94
N PRO A 355 28.55 49.18 -16.48
CA PRO A 355 29.05 50.41 -17.10
C PRO A 355 29.45 51.50 -16.12
N HIS A 356 30.51 52.17 -16.53
CA HIS A 356 31.22 53.25 -15.88
C HIS A 356 30.53 54.61 -16.17
N SER A 357 30.47 55.42 -15.12
CA SER A 357 30.31 56.87 -14.96
C SER A 357 30.27 57.85 -16.16
N GLN A 358 29.30 58.78 -16.07
CA GLN A 358 29.38 60.24 -16.32
C GLN A 358 28.35 60.85 -15.32
N GLY A 359 28.56 61.86 -14.46
CA GLY A 359 29.51 62.96 -14.39
C GLY A 359 28.71 64.28 -14.46
N GLN A 360 28.40 64.92 -13.30
CA GLN A 360 28.45 66.39 -13.04
C GLN A 360 27.66 66.86 -11.80
N ASP A 361 28.39 67.57 -10.93
CA ASP A 361 28.06 68.81 -10.19
C ASP A 361 26.76 68.95 -9.36
N GLN A 362 26.86 69.16 -8.03
CA GLN A 362 27.05 70.49 -7.38
C GLN A 362 26.79 70.47 -5.84
N GLN A 363 27.69 71.12 -5.09
CA GLN A 363 27.53 71.91 -3.83
C GLN A 363 26.77 71.31 -2.61
N ALA A 364 27.45 70.97 -1.50
CA ALA A 364 27.94 71.83 -0.40
C ALA A 364 26.90 72.20 0.68
N HIS A 365 27.01 71.62 1.88
CA HIS A 365 27.24 72.31 3.17
C HIS A 365 27.26 71.34 4.39
N PRO A 366 28.13 71.56 5.40
CA PRO A 366 28.19 70.76 6.64
C PRO A 366 27.68 71.52 7.88
N GLY A 367 27.30 70.77 8.93
CA GLY A 367 27.09 71.27 10.31
C GLY A 367 26.30 70.24 11.12
N GLN A 368 26.96 69.35 11.88
CA GLN A 368 27.34 69.48 13.29
C GLN A 368 26.17 69.50 14.30
N SER A 369 26.32 68.58 15.27
CA SER A 369 25.69 68.45 16.59
C SER A 369 24.37 67.72 16.70
#